data_AF-A0A0Q6C3F8-F1
#
_entry.id   AF-A0A0Q6C3F8-F1
#
_cell.length_a   1.000
_cell.length_b   1.000
_cell.length_c   1.000
_cell.angle_alpha   90.00
_cell.angle_beta   90.00
_cell.angle_gamma   90.00
#
_symmetry.space_group_name_H-M   'P 1'
#
loop_
_entity.id
_entity.type
_entity.pdbx_description
1 polymer ?
#
loop_
_entity_poly.entity_id
_entity_poly.type
_entity_poly.pdbx_seq_one_letter_code
_entity_poly.pdbx_strand_id
1 'polypeptide(L)'
;MPQFRPKPEAFRTRPIRSRRTMLAVLTVGLFATILGAAHAQEAADSCVERYHASLRRIAEAEYQTVKAAGSTSGASTPGSFAGDSSLPGMLLFPPTSLGKRTTGETAALRIVASLARSKGRASGGTDEDARWMGDRLRVSLADYLTQSPSPYLCSGVPDYIATLRGFAGRLGMTPIQRDRLVATQKAVAERSVAEALRAMKPVPLPLAAPAVRPAMGPFPDLRPAAGLERIDDSMATGSTAAPSSTDPDLPPLKPAPSEDLANPADLVGAIDRLSAAAKAGGFITATPNAMPIGGALAASATAYPVLARLAETRPLVLGRPLVSDRAVQMKLSAAFSSIEALDYLMRARADGGDPLAVAIDATFEAILKANAADCTCAK
;
A
#
# COMPACT_ATOMS: atom_id res chain seq x y z
N MET A 1 31.83 -3.78 -20.75
CA MET A 1 30.45 -4.27 -20.99
C MET A 1 30.51 -5.35 -22.07
N PRO A 2 30.31 -6.63 -21.75
CA PRO A 2 30.36 -7.69 -22.75
C PRO A 2 29.06 -7.72 -23.56
N GLN A 3 29.21 -7.68 -24.89
CA GLN A 3 28.11 -7.75 -25.85
C GLN A 3 27.60 -9.19 -25.96
N PHE A 4 26.33 -9.40 -25.63
CA PHE A 4 25.64 -10.67 -25.80
C PHE A 4 25.17 -10.79 -27.25
N ARG A 5 25.80 -11.66 -28.05
CA ARG A 5 25.28 -12.06 -29.37
C ARG A 5 24.39 -13.30 -29.20
N PRO A 6 23.11 -13.27 -29.61
CA PRO A 6 22.29 -14.48 -29.65
C PRO A 6 22.70 -15.39 -30.82
N LYS A 7 22.76 -16.70 -30.56
CA LYS A 7 22.97 -17.77 -31.55
C LYS A 7 21.73 -17.91 -32.46
N PRO A 8 21.91 -18.12 -33.77
CA PRO A 8 20.80 -18.48 -34.65
C PRO A 8 20.44 -19.95 -34.47
N GLU A 9 19.20 -20.23 -34.05
CA GLU A 9 18.67 -21.59 -34.02
C GLU A 9 18.25 -22.05 -35.42
N ALA A 10 18.69 -23.27 -35.76
CA ALA A 10 18.51 -23.88 -37.06
C ALA A 10 17.06 -24.33 -37.28
N PHE A 11 16.46 -23.83 -38.35
CA PHE A 11 15.21 -24.32 -38.93
C PHE A 11 15.34 -25.81 -39.32
N ARG A 12 14.64 -26.70 -38.60
CA ARG A 12 14.43 -28.09 -39.04
C ARG A 12 13.20 -28.15 -39.94
N THR A 13 13.43 -28.24 -41.24
CA THR A 13 12.45 -28.63 -42.25
C THR A 13 12.06 -30.11 -42.05
N ARG A 14 10.76 -30.39 -41.89
CA ARG A 14 10.22 -31.76 -41.93
C ARG A 14 9.65 -32.06 -43.33
N PRO A 15 9.80 -33.29 -43.83
CA PRO A 15 9.39 -33.64 -45.18
C PRO A 15 7.88 -33.84 -45.31
N ILE A 16 7.38 -33.38 -46.45
CA ILE A 16 6.03 -33.50 -46.97
C ILE A 16 5.77 -34.97 -47.30
N ARG A 17 4.83 -35.62 -46.60
CA ARG A 17 4.23 -36.89 -47.04
C ARG A 17 2.85 -36.64 -47.61
N SER A 18 2.81 -36.69 -48.94
CA SER A 18 1.66 -36.90 -49.80
C SER A 18 0.81 -38.08 -49.31
N ARG A 19 -0.47 -37.82 -49.02
CA ARG A 19 -1.54 -38.80 -49.17
C ARG A 19 -2.64 -38.19 -50.02
N ARG A 20 -2.70 -38.66 -51.27
CA ARG A 20 -3.81 -38.48 -52.19
C ARG A 20 -5.04 -39.23 -51.68
N THR A 21 -6.19 -38.76 -52.16
CA THR A 21 -7.46 -39.48 -52.33
C THR A 21 -8.27 -39.83 -51.08
N MET A 22 -9.17 -38.91 -50.71
CA MET A 22 -10.56 -39.27 -50.42
C MET A 22 -11.44 -38.07 -50.79
N LEU A 23 -12.06 -38.17 -51.97
CA LEU A 23 -12.97 -37.20 -52.56
C LEU A 23 -14.33 -37.88 -52.65
N ALA A 24 -15.19 -37.66 -51.67
CA ALA A 24 -16.65 -37.79 -51.73
C ALA A 24 -17.22 -37.46 -50.35
N VAL A 25 -18.34 -36.72 -50.32
CA VAL A 25 -19.10 -36.24 -49.14
C VAL A 25 -18.59 -34.92 -48.54
N LEU A 26 -18.60 -33.83 -49.31
CA LEU A 26 -18.35 -32.48 -48.78
C LEU A 26 -19.08 -31.40 -49.59
N THR A 27 -20.41 -31.46 -49.63
CA THR A 27 -21.23 -30.38 -50.24
C THR A 27 -22.43 -29.92 -49.42
N VAL A 28 -22.71 -30.50 -48.24
CA VAL A 28 -23.80 -30.02 -47.35
C VAL A 28 -23.29 -29.44 -46.02
N GLY A 29 -22.03 -29.67 -45.64
CA GLY A 29 -21.42 -29.10 -44.43
C GLY A 29 -20.71 -27.75 -44.60
N LEU A 30 -20.53 -27.27 -45.83
CA LEU A 30 -19.81 -26.01 -46.09
C LEU A 30 -20.72 -24.76 -45.96
N PHE A 31 -22.04 -24.91 -46.11
CA PHE A 31 -22.96 -23.79 -45.92
C PHE A 31 -23.18 -23.47 -44.43
N ALA A 32 -23.17 -24.46 -43.55
CA ALA A 32 -23.36 -24.24 -42.11
C ALA A 32 -22.17 -23.52 -41.44
N THR A 33 -20.95 -23.70 -41.94
CA THR A 33 -19.76 -22.98 -41.42
C THR A 33 -19.65 -21.55 -41.94
N ILE A 34 -20.13 -21.28 -43.15
CA ILE A 34 -20.15 -19.92 -43.73
C ILE A 34 -21.23 -19.05 -43.06
N LEU A 35 -22.40 -19.61 -42.74
CA LEU A 35 -23.45 -18.86 -42.02
C LEU A 35 -23.06 -18.54 -40.56
N GLY A 36 -22.37 -19.45 -39.87
CA GLY A 36 -21.89 -19.22 -38.50
C GLY A 36 -20.82 -18.13 -38.42
N ALA A 37 -19.92 -18.06 -39.40
CA ALA A 37 -18.89 -17.02 -39.48
C ALA A 37 -19.50 -15.62 -39.75
N ALA A 38 -20.53 -15.53 -40.60
CA ALA A 38 -21.20 -14.26 -40.89
C ALA A 38 -21.95 -13.70 -39.66
N HIS A 39 -22.66 -14.55 -38.91
CA HIS A 39 -23.37 -14.12 -37.68
C HIS A 39 -22.40 -13.78 -36.54
N ALA A 40 -21.26 -14.46 -36.45
CA ALA A 40 -20.21 -14.11 -35.49
C ALA A 40 -19.54 -12.77 -35.81
N GLN A 41 -19.33 -12.48 -37.11
CA GLN A 41 -18.79 -11.20 -37.58
C GLN A 41 -19.78 -10.05 -37.30
N GLU A 42 -21.06 -10.22 -37.63
CA GLU A 42 -22.10 -9.21 -37.41
C GLU A 42 -22.32 -8.91 -35.91
N ALA A 43 -22.27 -9.95 -35.06
CA ALA A 43 -22.30 -9.78 -33.61
C ALA A 43 -21.06 -9.03 -33.10
N ALA A 44 -19.86 -9.34 -33.60
CA ALA A 44 -18.63 -8.64 -33.25
C ALA A 44 -18.66 -7.16 -33.67
N ASP A 45 -19.11 -6.88 -34.89
CA ASP A 45 -19.26 -5.51 -35.43
C ASP A 45 -20.26 -4.70 -34.58
N SER A 46 -21.37 -5.31 -34.16
CA SER A 46 -22.34 -4.66 -33.27
C SER A 46 -21.77 -4.31 -31.89
N CYS A 47 -20.87 -5.15 -31.36
CA CYS A 47 -20.19 -4.89 -30.09
C CYS A 47 -19.17 -3.75 -30.20
N VAL A 48 -18.40 -3.74 -31.30
CA VAL A 48 -17.43 -2.67 -31.60
C VAL A 48 -18.14 -1.31 -31.68
N GLU A 49 -19.26 -1.23 -32.39
CA GLU A 49 -20.00 0.02 -32.51
C GLU A 49 -20.58 0.51 -31.18
N ARG A 50 -21.10 -0.40 -30.33
CA ARG A 50 -21.54 -0.04 -28.97
C ARG A 50 -20.40 0.51 -28.13
N TYR A 51 -19.26 -0.17 -28.13
CA TYR A 51 -18.11 0.26 -27.35
C TYR A 51 -17.54 1.59 -27.86
N HIS A 52 -17.45 1.77 -29.18
CA HIS A 52 -17.05 3.03 -29.80
C HIS A 52 -18.01 4.18 -29.46
N ALA A 53 -19.33 3.94 -29.43
CA ALA A 53 -20.30 4.93 -28.96
C ALA A 53 -20.09 5.29 -27.47
N SER A 54 -19.71 4.32 -26.63
CA SER A 54 -19.32 4.59 -25.25
C SER A 54 -18.03 5.38 -25.13
N LEU A 55 -17.02 5.13 -25.96
CA LEU A 55 -15.79 5.94 -26.00
C LEU A 55 -16.09 7.41 -26.34
N ARG A 56 -17.01 7.67 -27.27
CA ARG A 56 -17.46 9.05 -27.58
C ARG A 56 -18.11 9.73 -26.38
N ARG A 57 -19.01 9.03 -25.67
CA ARG A 57 -19.62 9.56 -24.44
C ARG A 57 -18.57 9.88 -23.37
N ILE A 58 -17.58 9.01 -23.21
CA ILE A 58 -16.45 9.23 -22.28
C ILE A 58 -15.62 10.45 -22.70
N ALA A 59 -15.41 10.64 -24.01
CA ALA A 59 -14.74 11.82 -24.55
C ALA A 59 -15.49 13.13 -24.26
N GLU A 60 -16.82 13.08 -24.25
CA GLU A 60 -17.70 14.23 -24.01
C GLU A 60 -17.91 14.54 -22.52
N ALA A 61 -17.75 13.55 -21.63
CA ALA A 61 -17.95 13.70 -20.18
C ALA A 61 -16.64 13.65 -19.39
N GLU A 62 -16.12 12.45 -19.07
CA GLU A 62 -14.97 12.26 -18.19
C GLU A 62 -13.71 12.93 -18.75
N TYR A 63 -13.43 12.81 -20.06
CA TYR A 63 -12.23 13.39 -20.65
C TYR A 63 -12.23 14.93 -20.64
N GLN A 64 -13.39 15.58 -20.61
CA GLN A 64 -13.45 17.05 -20.47
C GLN A 64 -12.92 17.50 -19.11
N THR A 65 -13.07 16.69 -18.06
CA THR A 65 -12.47 16.97 -16.74
C THR A 65 -10.94 16.90 -16.79
N VAL A 66 -10.38 15.98 -17.59
CA VAL A 66 -8.94 15.88 -17.83
C VAL A 66 -8.42 17.13 -18.55
N LYS A 67 -9.15 17.61 -19.56
CA LYS A 67 -8.79 18.85 -20.28
C LYS A 67 -8.84 20.07 -19.35
N ALA A 68 -9.90 20.21 -18.57
CA ALA A 68 -10.05 21.31 -17.62
C ALA A 68 -8.94 21.33 -16.56
N ALA A 69 -8.61 20.17 -16.00
CA ALA A 69 -7.53 20.04 -15.02
C ALA A 69 -6.15 20.42 -15.59
N GLY A 70 -5.87 20.06 -16.86
CA GLY A 70 -4.64 20.41 -17.54
C GLY A 70 -4.45 21.92 -17.76
N SER A 71 -5.54 22.66 -18.01
CA SER A 71 -5.50 24.12 -18.19
C SER A 71 -5.22 24.89 -16.89
N THR A 72 -5.65 24.36 -15.75
CA THR A 72 -5.41 24.96 -14.42
C THR A 72 -4.01 24.68 -13.86
N SER A 73 -3.36 23.57 -14.24
CA SER A 73 -2.04 23.19 -13.72
C SER A 73 -0.88 24.08 -14.19
N GLY A 74 -1.08 24.88 -15.24
CA GLY A 74 -0.15 25.91 -15.70
C GLY A 74 -0.32 27.29 -15.03
N ALA A 75 -1.47 27.53 -14.41
CA ALA A 75 -1.84 28.80 -13.79
C ALA A 75 -2.05 28.63 -12.28
N SER A 76 -1.08 28.04 -11.58
CA SER A 76 -1.16 27.98 -10.13
C SER A 76 -0.67 29.31 -9.53
N THR A 77 -1.53 29.91 -8.70
CA THR A 77 -1.35 31.21 -8.05
C THR A 77 0.00 31.27 -7.32
N PRO A 78 0.83 32.32 -7.53
CA PRO A 78 2.05 32.52 -6.76
C PRO A 78 1.70 32.57 -5.26
N GLY A 79 2.11 31.55 -4.51
CA GLY A 79 1.78 31.39 -3.08
C GLY A 79 1.12 30.05 -2.71
N SER A 80 0.43 29.38 -3.65
CA SER A 80 -0.18 28.04 -3.41
C SER A 80 0.84 26.89 -3.41
N PHE A 81 2.13 27.20 -3.56
CA PHE A 81 3.22 26.22 -3.65
C PHE A 81 3.98 26.04 -2.33
N ALA A 82 3.77 26.93 -1.35
CA ALA A 82 4.33 26.77 -0.02
C ALA A 82 3.53 25.68 0.69
N GLY A 83 4.15 24.53 0.98
CA GLY A 83 3.55 23.51 1.85
C GLY A 83 3.20 24.12 3.21
N ASP A 84 2.34 23.46 3.99
CA ASP A 84 1.80 24.06 5.21
C ASP A 84 2.92 24.43 6.19
N SER A 85 3.11 25.72 6.45
CA SER A 85 4.17 26.22 7.31
C SER A 85 4.08 25.73 8.75
N SER A 86 2.88 25.33 9.20
CA SER A 86 2.63 24.77 10.54
C SER A 86 3.05 23.30 10.67
N LEU A 87 3.35 22.61 9.56
CA LEU A 87 3.89 21.27 9.60
C LEU A 87 5.41 21.29 9.84
N PRO A 88 5.93 20.30 10.61
CA PRO A 88 7.33 20.25 11.01
C PRO A 88 8.32 20.02 9.86
N GLY A 89 7.86 19.58 8.68
CA GLY A 89 8.75 19.28 7.55
C GLY A 89 9.52 17.95 7.67
N MET A 90 9.28 17.19 8.73
CA MET A 90 9.88 15.90 9.01
C MET A 90 8.99 15.09 9.95
N LEU A 91 9.21 13.78 10.04
CA LEU A 91 8.52 12.95 11.03
C LEU A 91 9.02 13.25 12.44
N LEU A 92 8.10 13.42 13.39
CA LEU A 92 8.35 13.59 14.81
C LEU A 92 8.96 12.33 15.41
N PHE A 93 8.48 11.15 14.98
CA PHE A 93 9.00 9.85 15.36
C PHE A 93 9.62 9.15 14.15
N PRO A 94 10.96 8.96 14.12
CA PRO A 94 11.60 8.28 13.01
C PRO A 94 11.18 6.80 12.95
N PRO A 95 10.95 6.24 11.75
CA PRO A 95 10.45 4.88 11.60
C PRO A 95 11.52 3.85 12.00
N THR A 96 11.31 3.20 13.15
CA THR A 96 12.20 2.15 13.66
C THR A 96 12.08 0.86 12.84
N SER A 97 13.19 0.27 12.41
CA SER A 97 13.21 -1.03 11.73
C SER A 97 13.12 -2.17 12.75
N LEU A 98 11.90 -2.51 13.17
CA LEU A 98 11.68 -3.62 14.11
C LEU A 98 11.55 -5.00 13.44
N GLY A 99 11.80 -5.10 12.13
CA GLY A 99 11.72 -6.36 11.39
C GLY A 99 11.80 -6.18 9.88
N LYS A 100 11.56 -7.27 9.14
CA LYS A 100 11.42 -7.25 7.68
C LYS A 100 10.11 -6.58 7.31
N ARG A 101 10.19 -5.46 6.59
CA ARG A 101 9.02 -4.77 6.05
C ARG A 101 8.62 -5.38 4.71
N THR A 102 7.31 -5.39 4.43
CA THR A 102 6.82 -5.75 3.10
C THR A 102 7.14 -4.66 2.08
N THR A 103 7.01 -4.97 0.79
CA THR A 103 7.15 -3.99 -0.29
C THR A 103 6.11 -2.87 -0.18
N GLY A 104 4.87 -3.21 0.19
CA GLY A 104 3.79 -2.25 0.43
C GLY A 104 4.07 -1.32 1.61
N GLU A 105 4.52 -1.86 2.73
CA GLU A 105 4.91 -1.08 3.92
C GLU A 105 6.06 -0.11 3.61
N THR A 106 7.05 -0.57 2.84
CA THR A 106 8.18 0.25 2.42
C THR A 106 7.74 1.38 1.48
N ALA A 107 6.81 1.09 0.56
CA ALA A 107 6.23 2.10 -0.32
C ALA A 107 5.44 3.15 0.47
N ALA A 108 4.60 2.73 1.44
CA ALA A 108 3.84 3.63 2.30
C ALA A 108 4.76 4.58 3.07
N LEU A 109 5.80 4.05 3.73
CA LEU A 109 6.76 4.88 4.46
C LEU A 109 7.53 5.86 3.58
N ARG A 110 7.90 5.46 2.35
CA ARG A 110 8.56 6.36 1.40
C ARG A 110 7.66 7.55 1.04
N ILE A 111 6.38 7.27 0.80
CA ILE A 111 5.37 8.28 0.50
C ILE A 111 5.16 9.20 1.71
N VAL A 112 4.99 8.65 2.91
CA VAL A 112 4.86 9.41 4.15
C VAL A 112 6.07 10.32 4.37
N ALA A 113 7.28 9.81 4.20
CA ALA A 113 8.50 10.61 4.34
C ALA A 113 8.59 11.71 3.27
N SER A 114 8.01 11.51 2.09
CA SER A 114 7.88 12.55 1.07
C SER A 114 6.87 13.62 1.47
N LEU A 115 5.70 13.22 1.97
CA LEU A 115 4.64 14.11 2.44
C LEU A 115 5.10 14.97 3.64
N ALA A 116 5.80 14.37 4.59
CA ALA A 116 6.35 15.10 5.73
C ALA A 116 7.35 16.18 5.26
N ARG A 117 8.29 15.82 4.37
CA ARG A 117 9.26 16.77 3.79
C ARG A 117 8.63 17.86 2.95
N SER A 118 7.57 17.53 2.21
CA SER A 118 6.83 18.48 1.40
C SER A 118 5.80 19.28 2.20
N LYS A 119 5.76 19.12 3.55
CA LYS A 119 4.80 19.78 4.45
C LYS A 119 3.35 19.57 3.99
N GLY A 120 2.98 18.29 3.82
CA GLY A 120 1.63 17.87 3.45
C GLY A 120 1.31 17.96 1.96
N ARG A 121 2.18 18.57 1.15
CA ARG A 121 1.94 18.73 -0.29
C ARG A 121 2.02 17.40 -1.04
N ALA A 122 0.94 17.03 -1.73
CA ALA A 122 0.95 15.95 -2.71
C ALA A 122 1.85 16.37 -3.90
N SER A 123 2.83 15.55 -4.25
CA SER A 123 3.98 15.93 -5.09
C SER A 123 3.74 16.04 -6.60
N GLY A 124 2.52 16.27 -7.08
CA GLY A 124 2.18 16.09 -8.50
C GLY A 124 2.48 17.26 -9.44
N GLY A 125 2.14 18.49 -9.05
CA GLY A 125 2.04 19.59 -10.03
C GLY A 125 3.30 20.37 -10.37
N THR A 126 4.43 20.12 -9.70
CA THR A 126 5.63 21.00 -9.79
C THR A 126 6.80 20.42 -10.57
N ASP A 127 6.78 19.12 -10.85
CA ASP A 127 7.87 18.44 -11.55
C ASP A 127 7.68 18.58 -13.07
N GLU A 128 8.73 18.98 -13.79
CA GLU A 128 8.70 19.11 -15.25
C GLU A 128 8.38 17.75 -15.90
N ASP A 129 8.92 16.68 -15.34
CA ASP A 129 8.66 15.31 -15.78
C ASP A 129 7.18 14.93 -15.59
N ALA A 130 6.56 15.33 -14.47
CA ALA A 130 5.15 15.07 -14.22
C ALA A 130 4.26 15.86 -15.19
N ARG A 131 4.62 17.12 -15.50
CA ARG A 131 3.91 17.92 -16.50
C ARG A 131 3.98 17.30 -17.89
N TRP A 132 5.18 16.93 -18.34
CA TRP A 132 5.39 16.27 -19.62
C TRP A 132 4.64 14.93 -19.72
N MET A 133 4.70 14.10 -18.66
CA MET A 133 3.91 12.86 -18.60
C MET A 133 2.41 13.14 -18.66
N GLY A 134 1.95 14.22 -18.02
CA GLY A 134 0.54 14.61 -18.01
C GLY A 134 0.06 15.03 -19.40
N ASP A 135 0.87 15.79 -20.12
CA ASP A 135 0.62 16.14 -21.53
C ASP A 135 0.60 14.88 -22.40
N ARG A 136 1.58 13.98 -22.24
CA ARG A 136 1.66 12.75 -23.02
C ARG A 136 0.45 11.85 -22.80
N LEU A 137 0.02 11.68 -21.55
CA LEU A 137 -1.17 10.90 -21.20
C LEU A 137 -2.45 11.53 -21.76
N ARG A 138 -2.55 12.86 -21.74
CA ARG A 138 -3.68 13.58 -22.35
C ARG A 138 -3.80 13.33 -23.84
N VAL A 139 -2.68 13.36 -24.57
CA VAL A 139 -2.63 13.05 -26.00
C VAL A 139 -3.01 11.59 -26.25
N SER A 140 -2.38 10.64 -25.53
CA SER A 140 -2.70 9.22 -25.71
C SER A 140 -4.15 8.88 -25.40
N LEU A 141 -4.76 9.52 -24.39
CA LEU A 141 -6.19 9.40 -24.10
C LEU A 141 -7.05 10.00 -25.20
N ALA A 142 -6.69 11.18 -25.74
CA ALA A 142 -7.41 11.78 -26.86
C ALA A 142 -7.43 10.85 -28.07
N ASP A 143 -6.26 10.34 -28.46
CA ASP A 143 -6.08 9.45 -29.61
C ASP A 143 -6.91 8.17 -29.42
N TYR A 144 -6.85 7.57 -28.23
CA TYR A 144 -7.63 6.37 -27.92
C TYR A 144 -9.15 6.61 -27.96
N LEU A 145 -9.62 7.73 -27.40
CA LEU A 145 -11.05 8.04 -27.34
C LEU A 145 -11.64 8.46 -28.69
N THR A 146 -10.81 8.96 -29.60
CA THR A 146 -11.21 9.43 -30.94
C THR A 146 -10.93 8.43 -32.06
N GLN A 147 -10.39 7.25 -31.73
CA GLN A 147 -10.08 6.24 -32.74
C GLN A 147 -11.34 5.76 -33.48
N SER A 148 -11.19 5.55 -34.79
CA SER A 148 -12.24 4.95 -35.61
C SER A 148 -12.61 3.55 -35.11
N PRO A 149 -13.87 3.11 -35.33
CA PRO A 149 -14.28 1.77 -34.99
C PRO A 149 -13.39 0.77 -35.75
N SER A 150 -12.92 -0.25 -35.04
CA SER A 150 -12.10 -1.31 -35.60
C SER A 150 -12.43 -2.67 -34.97
N PRO A 151 -12.25 -3.79 -35.69
CA PRO A 151 -12.51 -5.13 -35.14
C PRO A 151 -11.71 -5.45 -33.87
N TYR A 152 -10.59 -4.75 -33.65
CA TYR A 152 -9.67 -4.97 -32.53
C TYR A 152 -9.94 -4.05 -31.33
N LEU A 153 -10.91 -3.14 -31.43
CA LEU A 153 -11.19 -2.12 -30.43
C LEU A 153 -11.47 -2.69 -29.02
N CYS A 154 -12.11 -3.85 -28.98
CA CYS A 154 -12.46 -4.55 -27.75
C CYS A 154 -11.30 -5.38 -27.15
N SER A 155 -10.19 -5.54 -27.86
CA SER A 155 -9.07 -6.40 -27.46
C SER A 155 -7.98 -5.64 -26.70
N GLY A 156 -7.38 -6.25 -25.68
CA GLY A 156 -6.22 -5.70 -24.97
C GLY A 156 -6.47 -4.42 -24.15
N VAL A 157 -7.73 -3.98 -23.99
CA VAL A 157 -8.08 -2.75 -23.26
C VAL A 157 -7.58 -2.78 -21.80
N PRO A 158 -7.77 -3.87 -21.02
CA PRO A 158 -7.29 -3.90 -19.64
C PRO A 158 -5.76 -3.73 -19.52
N ASP A 159 -5.00 -4.37 -20.41
CA ASP A 159 -3.53 -4.31 -20.41
C ASP A 159 -3.02 -2.93 -20.84
N TYR A 160 -3.67 -2.33 -21.85
CA TYR A 160 -3.38 -0.97 -22.27
C TYR A 160 -3.63 0.04 -21.14
N ILE A 161 -4.79 -0.03 -20.49
CA ILE A 161 -5.13 0.85 -19.36
C ILE A 161 -4.21 0.60 -18.17
N ALA A 162 -3.83 -0.66 -17.89
CA ALA A 162 -2.83 -0.96 -16.86
C ALA A 162 -1.47 -0.30 -17.15
N THR A 163 -1.04 -0.30 -18.41
CA THR A 163 0.18 0.37 -18.86
C THR A 163 0.08 1.89 -18.66
N LEU A 164 -1.03 2.50 -19.09
CA LEU A 164 -1.26 3.93 -18.90
C LEU A 164 -1.35 4.32 -17.42
N ARG A 165 -1.92 3.47 -16.56
CA ARG A 165 -1.90 3.67 -15.10
C ARG A 165 -0.50 3.63 -14.52
N GLY A 166 0.38 2.77 -15.02
CA GLY A 166 1.80 2.76 -14.65
C GLY A 166 2.47 4.10 -14.92
N PHE A 167 2.16 4.72 -16.06
CA PHE A 167 2.61 6.05 -16.42
C PHE A 167 1.96 7.15 -15.56
N ALA A 168 0.64 7.07 -15.33
CA ALA A 168 -0.10 8.03 -14.51
C ALA A 168 0.37 8.06 -13.05
N GLY A 169 0.92 6.96 -12.54
CA GLY A 169 1.55 6.92 -11.21
C GLY A 169 2.73 7.89 -11.05
N ARG A 170 3.28 8.44 -12.14
CA ARG A 170 4.31 9.51 -12.11
C ARG A 170 3.73 10.91 -11.90
N LEU A 171 2.45 11.11 -12.20
CA LEU A 171 1.76 12.40 -12.01
C LEU A 171 1.43 12.67 -10.54
N GLY A 172 1.42 11.61 -9.73
CA GLY A 172 0.97 11.66 -8.36
C GLY A 172 0.23 10.39 -7.99
N MET A 173 -0.18 10.33 -6.74
CA MET A 173 -0.81 9.15 -6.19
C MET A 173 -2.31 9.14 -6.50
N THR A 174 -2.76 8.12 -7.21
CA THR A 174 -4.19 7.97 -7.53
C THR A 174 -5.01 7.69 -6.27
N PRO A 175 -6.33 7.95 -6.27
CA PRO A 175 -7.21 7.62 -5.14
C PRO A 175 -7.11 6.15 -4.71
N ILE A 176 -7.10 5.22 -5.67
CA ILE A 176 -7.00 3.77 -5.39
C ILE A 176 -5.65 3.44 -4.72
N GLN A 177 -4.56 4.04 -5.18
CA GLN A 177 -3.25 3.86 -4.56
C GLN A 177 -3.21 4.43 -3.14
N ARG A 178 -3.79 5.63 -2.92
CA ARG A 178 -3.93 6.24 -1.59
C ARG A 178 -4.68 5.32 -0.64
N ASP A 179 -5.83 4.80 -1.05
CA ASP A 179 -6.65 3.91 -0.23
C ASP A 179 -5.91 2.62 0.14
N ARG A 180 -5.16 2.04 -0.79
CA ARG A 180 -4.31 0.87 -0.51
C ARG A 180 -3.19 1.18 0.49
N LEU A 181 -2.55 2.34 0.38
CA LEU A 181 -1.49 2.74 1.32
C LEU A 181 -2.06 3.06 2.70
N VAL A 182 -3.22 3.73 2.78
CA VAL A 182 -3.94 3.95 4.04
C VAL A 182 -4.29 2.62 4.70
N ALA A 183 -4.88 1.68 3.95
CA ALA A 183 -5.22 0.35 4.48
C ALA A 183 -3.98 -0.42 4.97
N THR A 184 -2.89 -0.38 4.19
CA THR A 184 -1.61 -1.01 4.56
C THR A 184 -1.06 -0.40 5.84
N GLN A 185 -1.01 0.93 5.93
CA GLN A 185 -0.46 1.63 7.09
C GLN A 185 -1.36 1.50 8.32
N LYS A 186 -2.69 1.40 8.13
CA LYS A 186 -3.64 1.11 9.22
C LYS A 186 -3.34 -0.22 9.88
N ALA A 187 -3.20 -1.29 9.09
CA ALA A 187 -2.84 -2.61 9.61
C ALA A 187 -1.47 -2.62 10.33
N VAL A 188 -0.50 -1.80 9.88
CA VAL A 188 0.80 -1.64 10.57
C VAL A 188 0.65 -0.89 11.89
N ALA A 189 -0.14 0.18 11.91
CA ALA A 189 -0.39 0.98 13.11
C ALA A 189 -1.10 0.14 14.18
N GLU A 190 -2.16 -0.56 13.83
CA GLU A 190 -2.90 -1.46 14.73
C GLU A 190 -1.97 -2.53 15.34
N ARG A 191 -1.13 -3.17 14.52
CA ARG A 191 -0.15 -4.16 14.99
C ARG A 191 0.87 -3.54 15.93
N SER A 192 1.39 -2.37 15.59
CA SER A 192 2.41 -1.67 16.40
C SER A 192 1.84 -1.20 17.74
N VAL A 193 0.60 -0.69 17.76
CA VAL A 193 -0.12 -0.35 18.99
C VAL A 193 -0.32 -1.59 19.87
N ALA A 194 -0.80 -2.70 19.29
CA ALA A 194 -1.00 -3.95 20.02
C ALA A 194 0.32 -4.52 20.59
N GLU A 195 1.42 -4.45 19.83
CA GLU A 195 2.74 -4.87 20.29
C GLU A 195 3.28 -3.98 21.42
N ALA A 196 3.10 -2.66 21.33
CA ALA A 196 3.50 -1.74 22.39
C ALA A 196 2.71 -1.98 23.68
N LEU A 197 1.38 -2.14 23.58
CA LEU A 197 0.55 -2.48 24.73
C LEU A 197 0.95 -3.84 25.33
N ARG A 198 1.27 -4.84 24.50
CA ARG A 198 1.73 -6.15 24.98
C ARG A 198 3.07 -6.05 25.72
N ALA A 199 4.02 -5.25 25.22
CA ALA A 199 5.32 -5.05 25.86
C ALA A 199 5.20 -4.38 27.23
N MET A 200 4.15 -3.58 27.45
CA MET A 200 3.87 -2.91 28.73
C MET A 200 3.03 -3.76 29.70
N LYS A 201 2.58 -4.96 29.30
CA LYS A 201 1.86 -5.85 30.22
C LYS A 201 2.84 -6.38 31.26
N PRO A 202 2.43 -6.46 32.55
CA PRO A 202 3.25 -7.08 33.56
C PRO A 202 3.57 -8.53 33.16
N VAL A 203 4.85 -8.90 33.31
CA VAL A 203 5.28 -10.29 33.08
C VAL A 203 4.49 -11.17 34.06
N PRO A 204 3.75 -12.19 33.60
CA PRO A 204 3.03 -13.08 34.50
C PRO A 204 4.04 -13.69 35.47
N LEU A 205 3.77 -13.54 36.77
CA LEU A 205 4.59 -14.18 37.80
C LEU A 205 4.62 -15.69 37.50
N PRO A 206 5.78 -16.34 37.56
CA PRO A 206 5.84 -17.78 37.43
C PRO A 206 4.89 -18.39 38.45
N LEU A 207 3.93 -19.18 37.98
CA LEU A 207 3.09 -19.99 38.85
C LEU A 207 4.03 -20.82 39.73
N ALA A 208 3.78 -20.82 41.04
CA ALA A 208 4.57 -21.61 41.97
C ALA A 208 4.68 -23.04 41.41
N ALA A 209 5.91 -23.54 41.29
CA ALA A 209 6.14 -24.90 40.84
C ALA A 209 5.28 -25.85 41.70
N PRO A 210 4.56 -26.81 41.11
CA PRO A 210 3.70 -27.71 41.88
C PRO A 210 4.50 -28.34 43.03
N ALA A 211 3.93 -28.29 44.24
CA ALA A 211 4.57 -28.82 45.45
C ALA A 211 4.92 -30.31 45.32
N VAL A 212 4.18 -31.02 44.49
CA VAL A 212 4.45 -32.40 44.09
C VAL A 212 5.31 -32.38 42.83
N ARG A 213 6.62 -32.23 43.00
CA ARG A 213 7.55 -32.71 41.97
C ARG A 213 7.54 -34.23 42.08
N PRO A 214 7.26 -34.99 41.00
CA PRO A 214 7.56 -36.41 41.02
C PRO A 214 9.04 -36.53 41.39
N ALA A 215 9.34 -37.32 42.43
CA ALA A 215 10.71 -37.62 42.80
C ALA A 215 11.44 -37.99 41.51
N MET A 216 12.53 -37.30 41.20
CA MET A 216 13.41 -37.70 40.09
C MET A 216 13.96 -39.08 40.44
N GLY A 217 13.20 -40.12 40.09
CA GLY A 217 13.78 -41.41 39.82
C GLY A 217 14.82 -41.20 38.72
N PRO A 218 15.93 -41.94 38.73
CA PRO A 218 16.87 -41.90 37.63
C PRO A 218 16.07 -42.23 36.37
N PHE A 219 15.97 -41.28 35.44
CA PHE A 219 15.46 -41.54 34.10
C PHE A 219 16.65 -42.08 33.31
N PRO A 220 16.82 -43.41 33.13
CA PRO A 220 17.98 -43.96 32.41
C PRO A 220 17.97 -43.62 30.91
N ASP A 221 16.89 -43.05 30.37
CA ASP A 221 16.72 -42.77 28.94
C ASP A 221 16.83 -41.29 28.55
N LEU A 222 17.22 -40.40 29.45
CA LEU A 222 17.59 -39.04 29.04
C LEU A 222 18.98 -39.07 28.41
N ARG A 223 19.00 -39.17 27.07
CA ARG A 223 20.21 -38.94 26.27
C ARG A 223 20.93 -37.68 26.78
N PRO A 224 22.25 -37.73 27.03
CA PRO A 224 23.03 -36.54 27.33
C PRO A 224 22.80 -35.53 26.20
N ALA A 225 22.40 -34.31 26.56
CA ALA A 225 22.42 -33.20 25.63
C ALA A 225 23.88 -32.97 25.22
N ALA A 226 24.27 -33.54 24.09
CA ALA A 226 25.54 -33.27 23.46
C ALA A 226 25.52 -31.80 22.99
N GLY A 227 26.52 -31.03 23.40
CA GLY A 227 26.88 -29.77 22.76
C GLY A 227 26.78 -28.53 23.62
N LEU A 228 27.52 -28.49 24.73
CA LEU A 228 27.93 -27.24 25.37
C LEU A 228 29.23 -26.72 24.69
N GLU A 229 29.24 -26.60 23.35
CA GLU A 229 30.38 -26.02 22.61
C GLU A 229 29.91 -25.22 21.39
N ARG A 230 29.29 -24.07 21.65
CA ARG A 230 29.53 -22.76 20.99
C ARG A 230 28.59 -21.75 21.63
N ILE A 231 29.04 -21.16 22.73
CA ILE A 231 28.50 -19.90 23.22
C ILE A 231 29.42 -18.84 22.65
N ASP A 232 29.13 -18.41 21.43
CA ASP A 232 29.50 -17.09 20.96
C ASP A 232 28.29 -16.54 20.19
N ASP A 233 27.95 -15.31 20.56
CA ASP A 233 26.89 -14.43 20.07
C ASP A 233 25.43 -14.67 20.47
N SER A 234 25.00 -13.77 21.37
CA SER A 234 23.63 -13.24 21.50
C SER A 234 22.61 -14.09 22.26
N MET A 235 22.87 -14.33 23.56
CA MET A 235 21.77 -14.43 24.53
C MET A 235 21.14 -13.05 24.73
N ALA A 236 20.17 -12.75 23.86
CA ALA A 236 19.11 -11.83 24.20
C ALA A 236 18.33 -12.45 25.37
N THR A 237 18.46 -11.88 26.56
CA THR A 237 17.43 -11.94 27.61
C THR A 237 16.20 -11.19 27.08
N GLY A 238 15.43 -11.85 26.23
CA GLY A 238 14.27 -11.26 25.61
C GLY A 238 13.54 -12.26 24.74
N SER A 239 12.33 -12.62 25.17
CA SER A 239 11.33 -13.40 24.44
C SER A 239 11.44 -14.92 24.60
N THR A 240 10.80 -15.46 25.64
CA THR A 240 10.19 -16.80 25.63
C THR A 240 8.92 -16.81 24.74
N ALA A 241 8.96 -16.18 23.56
CA ALA A 241 7.98 -16.46 22.53
C ALA A 241 8.38 -17.80 21.89
N ALA A 242 7.99 -18.88 22.54
CA ALA A 242 7.91 -20.18 21.88
C ALA A 242 7.06 -20.03 20.59
N PRO A 243 7.39 -20.74 19.50
CA PRO A 243 6.48 -20.81 18.36
C PRO A 243 5.11 -21.25 18.89
N SER A 244 4.05 -20.59 18.42
CA SER A 244 2.68 -20.85 18.84
C SER A 244 2.26 -22.27 18.45
N SER A 245 2.68 -23.24 19.26
CA SER A 245 2.01 -24.50 19.45
C SER A 245 0.70 -24.16 20.15
N THR A 246 -0.32 -23.84 19.38
CA THR A 246 -1.68 -23.69 19.88
C THR A 246 -2.06 -25.03 20.47
N ASP A 247 -1.99 -25.14 21.79
CA ASP A 247 -2.53 -26.27 22.54
C ASP A 247 -4.00 -26.45 22.13
N PRO A 248 -4.37 -27.58 21.51
CA PRO A 248 -5.72 -27.79 21.00
C PRO A 248 -6.76 -27.85 22.12
N ASP A 249 -6.35 -28.02 23.38
CA ASP A 249 -7.22 -28.07 24.55
C ASP A 249 -7.42 -26.70 25.23
N LEU A 250 -6.67 -25.66 24.83
CA LEU A 250 -6.90 -24.30 25.31
C LEU A 250 -8.01 -23.62 24.50
N PRO A 251 -9.04 -23.03 25.15
CA PRO A 251 -10.07 -22.30 24.43
C PRO A 251 -9.41 -21.19 23.59
N PRO A 252 -9.89 -20.95 22.36
CA PRO A 252 -9.26 -19.99 21.46
C PRO A 252 -9.09 -18.66 22.18
N LEU A 253 -7.84 -18.21 22.31
CA LEU A 253 -7.51 -16.95 22.97
C LEU A 253 -8.36 -15.87 22.30
N LYS A 254 -9.26 -15.26 23.09
CA LYS A 254 -10.11 -14.18 22.61
C LYS A 254 -9.21 -13.15 21.94
N PRO A 255 -9.36 -12.88 20.64
CA PRO A 255 -8.54 -11.89 19.97
C PRO A 255 -8.69 -10.59 20.76
N ALA A 256 -7.56 -9.97 21.10
CA ALA A 256 -7.60 -8.65 21.72
C ALA A 256 -8.44 -7.74 20.81
N PRO A 257 -9.33 -6.92 21.38
CA PRO A 257 -10.17 -6.04 20.57
C PRO A 257 -9.27 -5.22 19.66
N SER A 258 -9.48 -5.34 18.34
CA SER A 258 -8.78 -4.52 17.36
C SER A 258 -9.21 -3.08 17.55
N GLU A 259 -8.26 -2.21 17.81
CA GLU A 259 -8.51 -0.79 17.94
C GLU A 259 -8.81 -0.22 16.55
N ASP A 260 -10.01 0.35 16.36
CA ASP A 260 -10.36 0.93 15.07
C ASP A 260 -9.65 2.27 14.91
N LEU A 261 -8.60 2.31 14.09
CA LEU A 261 -7.86 3.53 13.77
C LEU A 261 -8.43 4.15 12.48
N ALA A 262 -9.68 4.60 12.52
CA ALA A 262 -10.42 5.04 11.33
C ALA A 262 -10.41 6.55 11.12
N ASN A 263 -10.32 7.34 12.19
CA ASN A 263 -10.38 8.80 12.15
C ASN A 263 -9.31 9.45 13.06
N PRO A 264 -9.05 10.77 12.94
CA PRO A 264 -8.05 11.45 13.75
C PRO A 264 -8.28 11.37 15.28
N ALA A 265 -9.54 11.29 15.73
CA ALA A 265 -9.85 11.17 17.16
C ALA A 265 -9.45 9.79 17.69
N ASP A 266 -9.62 8.73 16.90
CA ASP A 266 -9.15 7.38 17.26
C ASP A 266 -7.62 7.35 17.39
N LEU A 267 -6.90 8.03 16.49
CA LEU A 267 -5.44 8.14 16.54
C LEU A 267 -4.97 8.87 17.80
N VAL A 268 -5.62 9.98 18.18
CA VAL A 268 -5.34 10.68 19.45
C VAL A 268 -5.63 9.77 20.64
N GLY A 269 -6.77 9.07 20.65
CA GLY A 269 -7.12 8.12 21.69
C GLY A 269 -6.11 6.98 21.83
N ALA A 270 -5.54 6.48 20.72
CA ALA A 270 -4.47 5.50 20.72
C ALA A 270 -3.20 6.03 21.39
N ILE A 271 -2.81 7.27 21.08
CA ILE A 271 -1.65 7.94 21.69
C ILE A 271 -1.85 8.08 23.21
N ASP A 272 -3.04 8.49 23.63
CA ASP A 272 -3.41 8.66 25.04
C ASP A 272 -3.37 7.35 25.80
N ARG A 273 -3.95 6.27 25.22
CA ARG A 273 -3.92 4.93 25.81
C ARG A 273 -2.49 4.41 25.98
N LEU A 274 -1.65 4.53 24.95
CA LEU A 274 -0.26 4.10 25.01
C LEU A 274 0.52 4.87 26.09
N SER A 275 0.33 6.19 26.15
CA SER A 275 0.98 7.05 27.14
C SER A 275 0.51 6.75 28.56
N ALA A 276 -0.80 6.50 28.75
CA ALA A 276 -1.37 6.13 30.04
C ALA A 276 -0.88 4.76 30.51
N ALA A 277 -0.84 3.76 29.62
CA ALA A 277 -0.31 2.43 29.93
C ALA A 277 1.18 2.48 30.31
N ALA A 278 1.97 3.28 29.59
CA ALA A 278 3.39 3.46 29.88
C ALA A 278 3.62 4.13 31.24
N LYS A 279 2.79 5.11 31.61
CA LYS A 279 2.81 5.74 32.94
C LYS A 279 2.37 4.77 34.03
N ALA A 280 1.28 4.04 33.83
CA ALA A 280 0.76 3.08 34.80
C ALA A 280 1.72 1.92 35.06
N GLY A 281 2.45 1.47 34.03
CA GLY A 281 3.50 0.46 34.16
C GLY A 281 4.81 0.98 34.75
N GLY A 282 4.91 2.27 35.12
CA GLY A 282 6.14 2.88 35.62
C GLY A 282 7.26 2.99 34.58
N PHE A 283 6.93 2.84 33.29
CA PHE A 283 7.90 2.93 32.21
C PHE A 283 8.29 4.38 31.92
N ILE A 284 7.35 5.33 32.02
CA ILE A 284 7.62 6.77 31.85
C ILE A 284 7.60 7.45 33.21
N THR A 285 8.70 8.11 33.57
CA THR A 285 8.75 8.99 34.75
C THR A 285 8.34 10.41 34.36
N ALA A 286 7.36 10.99 35.07
CA ALA A 286 6.96 12.38 34.87
C ALA A 286 8.08 13.30 35.39
N THR A 287 9.02 13.71 34.55
CA THR A 287 9.97 14.76 34.92
C THR A 287 9.36 16.13 34.62
N PRO A 288 9.32 17.09 35.58
CA PRO A 288 8.62 18.36 35.41
C PRO A 288 9.22 19.31 34.37
N ASN A 289 10.47 19.07 33.92
CA ASN A 289 11.23 20.00 33.08
C ASN A 289 12.00 19.26 31.97
N ALA A 290 11.30 18.48 31.15
CA ALA A 290 11.88 18.09 29.86
C ALA A 290 11.89 19.33 28.96
N MET A 291 13.03 20.03 28.88
CA MET A 291 13.23 21.05 27.86
C MET A 291 12.97 20.40 26.48
N PRO A 292 12.26 21.06 25.56
CA PRO A 292 12.04 20.54 24.22
C PRO A 292 13.40 20.31 23.54
N ILE A 293 13.76 19.04 23.36
CA ILE A 293 14.96 18.67 22.60
C ILE A 293 14.63 18.88 21.12
N GLY A 294 15.16 19.98 20.57
CA GLY A 294 15.06 20.32 19.16
C GLY A 294 13.80 21.13 18.85
N GLY A 295 13.99 22.27 18.18
CA GLY A 295 12.95 23.20 17.75
C GLY A 295 12.00 22.63 16.69
N ALA A 296 11.28 21.56 17.03
CA ALA A 296 10.11 21.16 16.29
C ALA A 296 9.05 22.26 16.47
N LEU A 297 8.71 22.93 15.36
CA LEU A 297 7.57 23.84 15.34
C LEU A 297 6.35 23.06 15.85
N ALA A 298 5.69 23.61 16.87
CA ALA A 298 4.46 23.03 17.39
C ALA A 298 3.41 23.06 16.27
N ALA A 299 2.99 21.88 15.81
CA ALA A 299 1.87 21.79 14.89
C ALA A 299 0.62 22.35 15.57
N SER A 300 -0.19 23.11 14.83
CA SER A 300 -1.42 23.70 15.39
C SER A 300 -2.34 22.60 15.90
N ALA A 301 -2.72 22.61 17.18
CA ALA A 301 -3.57 21.57 17.78
C ALA A 301 -4.97 21.51 17.15
N THR A 302 -5.48 22.62 16.60
CA THR A 302 -6.78 22.66 15.93
C THR A 302 -6.74 22.06 14.53
N ALA A 303 -5.67 22.32 13.77
CA ALA A 303 -5.51 21.80 12.40
C ALA A 303 -4.89 20.39 12.39
N TYR A 304 -3.99 20.11 13.34
CA TYR A 304 -3.15 18.92 13.42
C TYR A 304 -3.17 18.27 14.82
N PRO A 305 -4.33 17.80 15.31
CA PRO A 305 -4.47 17.26 16.66
C PRO A 305 -3.56 16.06 16.94
N VAL A 306 -3.40 15.14 15.98
CA VAL A 306 -2.54 13.96 16.12
C VAL A 306 -1.07 14.38 16.24
N LEU A 307 -0.57 15.25 15.36
CA LEU A 307 0.82 15.73 15.41
C LEU A 307 1.09 16.58 16.64
N ALA A 308 0.16 17.43 17.06
CA ALA A 308 0.27 18.18 18.30
C ALA A 308 0.39 17.23 19.50
N ARG A 309 -0.46 16.20 19.57
CA ARG A 309 -0.41 15.22 20.65
C ARG A 309 0.87 14.37 20.63
N LEU A 310 1.37 14.01 19.45
CA LEU A 310 2.65 13.33 19.30
C LEU A 310 3.83 14.22 19.71
N ALA A 311 3.78 15.53 19.41
CA ALA A 311 4.81 16.47 19.82
C ALA A 311 4.89 16.59 21.35
N GLU A 312 3.75 16.57 22.05
CA GLU A 312 3.67 16.56 23.51
C GLU A 312 4.25 15.27 24.14
N THR A 313 4.03 14.11 23.52
CA THR A 313 4.51 12.82 24.03
C THR A 313 5.96 12.52 23.66
N ARG A 314 6.48 13.10 22.58
CA ARG A 314 7.84 12.93 22.08
C ARG A 314 8.93 13.08 23.16
N PRO A 315 8.99 14.16 23.98
CA PRO A 315 10.05 14.30 24.99
C PRO A 315 10.00 13.19 26.05
N LEU A 316 8.82 12.61 26.32
CA LEU A 316 8.65 11.53 27.29
C LEU A 316 9.23 10.19 26.80
N VAL A 317 9.30 10.00 25.48
CA VAL A 317 9.64 8.71 24.86
C VAL A 317 11.05 8.72 24.28
N LEU A 318 11.46 9.82 23.65
CA LEU A 318 12.77 9.94 22.97
C LEU A 318 13.83 10.72 23.79
N GLY A 319 13.46 11.29 24.95
CA GLY A 319 14.39 11.97 25.86
C GLY A 319 15.33 11.03 26.64
N ARG A 320 16.47 11.55 27.10
CA ARG A 320 17.46 10.80 27.92
C ARG A 320 17.29 11.09 29.42
N PRO A 321 17.22 10.07 30.29
CA PRO A 321 16.50 8.80 30.14
C PRO A 321 15.18 8.85 30.93
N LEU A 322 14.04 8.96 30.24
CA LEU A 322 12.72 8.92 30.90
C LEU A 322 12.06 7.54 30.84
N VAL A 323 12.44 6.69 29.87
CA VAL A 323 11.91 5.33 29.73
C VAL A 323 12.85 4.31 30.35
N SER A 324 12.38 3.58 31.36
CA SER A 324 13.19 2.62 32.13
C SER A 324 13.56 1.35 31.34
N ASP A 325 12.69 0.91 30.42
CA ASP A 325 12.88 -0.29 29.60
C ASP A 325 13.08 0.07 28.11
N ARG A 326 14.23 -0.30 27.56
CA ARG A 326 14.59 -0.08 26.15
C ARG A 326 13.68 -0.84 25.18
N ALA A 327 13.23 -2.05 25.52
CA ALA A 327 12.33 -2.82 24.67
C ALA A 327 10.97 -2.10 24.54
N VAL A 328 10.45 -1.60 25.66
CA VAL A 328 9.22 -0.79 25.70
C VAL A 328 9.41 0.52 24.94
N GLN A 329 10.54 1.21 25.12
CA GLN A 329 10.86 2.44 24.39
C GLN A 329 10.83 2.23 22.87
N MET A 330 11.44 1.14 22.37
CA MET A 330 11.46 0.81 20.95
C MET A 330 10.06 0.52 20.41
N LYS A 331 9.24 -0.23 21.15
CA LYS A 331 7.86 -0.55 20.75
C LYS A 331 6.94 0.68 20.78
N LEU A 332 7.05 1.52 21.80
CA LEU A 332 6.33 2.80 21.87
C LEU A 332 6.71 3.72 20.70
N SER A 333 8.00 3.88 20.43
CA SER A 333 8.49 4.70 19.31
C SER A 333 7.97 4.20 17.96
N ALA A 334 7.91 2.88 17.77
CA ALA A 334 7.36 2.28 16.55
C ALA A 334 5.85 2.50 16.41
N ALA A 335 5.10 2.39 17.51
CA ALA A 335 3.66 2.66 17.52
C ALA A 335 3.37 4.13 17.19
N PHE A 336 4.05 5.07 17.85
CA PHE A 336 3.89 6.50 17.58
C PHE A 336 4.30 6.87 16.15
N SER A 337 5.40 6.31 15.63
CA SER A 337 5.79 6.51 14.23
C SER A 337 4.76 5.96 13.24
N SER A 338 4.14 4.82 13.54
CA SER A 338 3.13 4.20 12.68
C SER A 338 1.81 4.97 12.68
N ILE A 339 1.42 5.53 13.84
CA ILE A 339 0.27 6.44 13.99
C ILE A 339 0.52 7.74 13.23
N GLU A 340 1.72 8.33 13.37
CA GLU A 340 2.11 9.54 12.63
C GLU A 340 2.02 9.32 11.12
N ALA A 341 2.59 8.21 10.64
CA ALA A 341 2.55 7.84 9.23
C ALA A 341 1.12 7.65 8.70
N LEU A 342 0.23 7.08 9.52
CA LEU A 342 -1.17 6.92 9.16
C LEU A 342 -1.90 8.27 9.05
N ASP A 343 -1.68 9.20 9.99
CA ASP A 343 -2.26 10.56 9.95
C ASP A 343 -1.88 11.31 8.67
N TYR A 344 -0.61 11.27 8.27
CA TYR A 344 -0.15 11.89 7.01
C TYR A 344 -0.87 11.31 5.79
N LEU A 345 -1.07 9.99 5.72
CA LEU A 345 -1.77 9.36 4.59
C LEU A 345 -3.27 9.66 4.59
N MET A 346 -3.91 9.70 5.77
CA MET A 346 -5.33 10.03 5.90
C MET A 346 -5.60 11.49 5.49
N ARG A 347 -4.71 12.41 5.83
CA ARG A 347 -4.77 13.81 5.37
C ARG A 347 -4.60 13.91 3.86
N ALA A 348 -3.56 13.27 3.31
CA ALA A 348 -3.33 13.25 1.87
C ALA A 348 -4.50 12.60 1.09
N ARG A 349 -5.27 11.72 1.73
CA ARG A 349 -6.54 11.20 1.19
C ARG A 349 -7.61 12.28 1.15
N ALA A 350 -7.81 13.01 2.25
CA ALA A 350 -8.81 14.08 2.37
C ALA A 350 -8.53 15.26 1.42
N ASP A 351 -7.27 15.58 1.16
CA ASP A 351 -6.85 16.69 0.29
C ASP A 351 -7.12 16.45 -1.21
N GLY A 352 -7.74 15.32 -1.60
CA GLY A 352 -8.19 15.08 -2.97
C GLY A 352 -7.09 14.70 -3.97
N GLY A 353 -5.83 15.06 -3.71
CA GLY A 353 -4.67 14.74 -4.56
C GLY A 353 -4.58 15.63 -5.80
N ASP A 354 -3.72 15.27 -6.76
CA ASP A 354 -3.58 16.04 -8.00
C ASP A 354 -4.86 15.90 -8.85
N PRO A 355 -5.55 17.01 -9.20
CA PRO A 355 -6.81 16.96 -9.95
C PRO A 355 -6.66 16.32 -11.33
N LEU A 356 -5.50 16.47 -11.99
CA LEU A 356 -5.24 15.84 -13.29
C LEU A 356 -5.12 14.32 -13.14
N ALA A 357 -4.38 13.85 -12.12
CA ALA A 357 -4.24 12.42 -11.86
C ALA A 357 -5.60 11.77 -11.50
N VAL A 358 -6.44 12.47 -10.75
CA VAL A 358 -7.81 12.02 -10.41
C VAL A 358 -8.69 11.92 -11.66
N ALA A 359 -8.70 12.96 -12.50
CA ALA A 359 -9.49 12.97 -13.73
C ALA A 359 -9.05 11.87 -14.73
N ILE A 360 -7.74 11.63 -14.84
CA ILE A 360 -7.19 10.55 -15.68
C ILE A 360 -7.63 9.18 -15.17
N ASP A 361 -7.54 8.92 -13.85
CA ASP A 361 -7.94 7.63 -13.28
C ASP A 361 -9.45 7.39 -13.41
N ALA A 362 -10.28 8.44 -13.27
CA ALA A 362 -11.72 8.37 -13.52
C ALA A 362 -12.02 8.02 -14.99
N THR A 363 -11.28 8.61 -15.94
CA THR A 363 -11.40 8.28 -17.37
C THR A 363 -11.02 6.82 -17.64
N PHE A 364 -9.96 6.32 -17.00
CA PHE A 364 -9.58 4.90 -17.10
C PHE A 364 -10.64 3.95 -16.57
N GLU A 365 -11.25 4.24 -15.41
CA GLU A 365 -12.36 3.45 -14.87
C GLU A 365 -13.57 3.45 -15.80
N ALA A 366 -13.91 4.61 -16.38
CA ALA A 366 -15.01 4.71 -17.35
C ALA A 366 -14.75 3.84 -18.60
N ILE A 367 -13.53 3.86 -19.14
CA ILE A 367 -13.11 3.01 -20.26
C ILE A 367 -13.24 1.53 -19.90
N LEU A 368 -12.73 1.11 -18.74
CA LEU A 368 -12.80 -0.29 -18.31
C LEU A 368 -14.24 -0.76 -18.09
N LYS A 369 -15.08 0.09 -17.51
CA LYS A 369 -16.50 -0.19 -17.31
C LYS A 369 -17.24 -0.32 -18.64
N ALA A 370 -16.99 0.59 -19.59
CA ALA A 370 -17.55 0.53 -20.93
C ALA A 370 -17.08 -0.73 -21.67
N ASN A 371 -15.79 -1.08 -21.58
CA ASN A 371 -15.26 -2.30 -22.18
C ASN A 371 -15.95 -3.55 -21.61
N ALA A 372 -16.07 -3.65 -20.28
CA ALA A 372 -16.74 -4.78 -19.65
C ALA A 372 -18.23 -4.91 -20.02
N ALA A 373 -18.91 -3.78 -20.27
CA ALA A 373 -20.32 -3.74 -20.62
C ALA A 373 -20.59 -4.00 -22.11
N ASP A 374 -19.80 -3.38 -23.01
CA ASP A 374 -20.14 -3.30 -24.43
C ASP A 374 -19.38 -4.33 -25.29
N CYS A 375 -18.25 -4.86 -24.82
CA CYS A 375 -17.42 -5.82 -25.54
C CYS A 375 -17.72 -7.29 -25.20
N THR A 376 -18.96 -7.61 -24.81
CA THR A 376 -19.36 -8.96 -24.38
C THR A 376 -19.40 -10.01 -25.49
N CYS A 377 -19.34 -9.61 -26.76
CA CYS A 377 -19.36 -10.53 -27.92
C CYS A 377 -17.99 -11.17 -28.21
N ALA A 378 -16.92 -10.72 -27.55
CA ALA A 378 -15.55 -11.20 -27.75
C ALA A 378 -15.12 -12.26 -26.71
N LYS A 379 -16.07 -12.86 -25.97
CA LYS A 379 -15.81 -13.88 -24.94
C LYS A 379 -15.89 -15.31 -25.47
#